data_AF-A0A969QE24-F1
#
_entry.id   AF-A0A969QE24-F1
#
_cell.length_a   1.000
_cell.length_b   1.000
_cell.length_c   1.000
_cell.angle_alpha   90.00
_cell.angle_beta   90.00
_cell.angle_gamma   90.00
#
_symmetry.space_group_name_H-M   'P 1'
#
loop_
_entity.id
_entity.type
_entity.pdbx_description
1 polymer ?
#
loop_
_entity_poly.entity_id
_entity_poly.type
_entity_poly.pdbx_seq_one_letter_code
_entity_poly.pdbx_strand_id
1 'polypeptide(L)' 'MKKRFKKLKLREELGMSQEELARELGVSSQTISRWELGKNVPTFTVKQMKAFEKLLASIGRSIADLPDNL' A
#
# COMPACT_ATOMS: atom_id res chain seq x y z
N MET A 1 -7.84 -21.70 9.23
CA MET A 1 -7.19 -21.32 7.96
C MET A 1 -6.44 -20.01 8.16
N LYS A 2 -5.11 -20.04 8.35
CA LYS A 2 -4.32 -18.79 8.42
C LYS A 2 -4.29 -18.19 7.02
N LYS A 3 -5.01 -17.08 6.79
CA LYS A 3 -4.87 -16.29 5.55
C LYS A 3 -3.39 -15.95 5.41
N ARG A 4 -2.69 -16.66 4.53
CA ARG A 4 -1.30 -16.39 4.20
C ARG A 4 -1.32 -15.07 3.45
N PHE A 5 -1.19 -13.96 4.16
CA PHE A 5 -1.22 -12.61 3.61
C PHE A 5 -0.27 -12.58 2.41
N LYS A 6 -0.85 -12.46 1.22
CA LYS A 6 -0.11 -12.18 -0.01
C LYS A 6 0.62 -10.86 0.28
N LYS A 7 1.94 -10.82 0.02
CA LYS A 7 2.74 -9.60 -0.12
C LYS A 7 1.86 -8.46 -0.62
N LEU A 8 1.94 -7.26 -0.04
CA LEU A 8 1.20 -6.07 -0.50
C LEU A 8 1.17 -6.03 -2.03
N LYS A 9 0.08 -6.51 -2.62
CA LYS A 9 -0.18 -6.49 -4.06
C LYS A 9 -1.23 -5.44 -4.38
N LEU A 10 -1.43 -4.49 -3.47
CA LEU A 10 -2.43 -3.44 -3.62
C LEU A 10 -2.19 -2.64 -4.89
N ARG A 11 -0.92 -2.36 -5.24
CA ARG A 11 -0.62 -1.74 -6.53
C ARG A 11 -1.11 -2.57 -7.72
N GLU A 12 -1.08 -3.90 -7.65
CA GLU A 12 -1.58 -4.75 -8.74
C GLU A 12 -3.10 -4.64 -8.87
N GLU A 13 -3.82 -4.56 -7.75
CA GLU A 13 -5.28 -4.31 -7.75
C GLU A 13 -5.62 -2.91 -8.26
N LEU A 14 -4.74 -1.94 -8.04
CA LEU A 14 -4.82 -0.58 -8.58
C LEU A 14 -4.34 -0.47 -10.03
N GLY A 15 -3.80 -1.54 -10.63
CA GLY A 15 -3.21 -1.51 -11.98
C GLY A 15 -1.93 -0.66 -12.09
N MET A 16 -1.19 -0.49 -10.99
CA MET A 16 -0.01 0.38 -10.87
C MET A 16 1.32 -0.40 -10.76
N SER A 17 2.36 0.18 -11.34
CA SER A 17 3.77 -0.12 -11.04
C SER A 17 4.17 0.40 -9.65
N GLN A 18 5.36 0.01 -9.18
CA GLN A 18 5.91 0.50 -7.91
C GLN A 18 6.18 2.00 -7.98
N GLU A 19 6.66 2.49 -9.13
CA GLU A 19 6.93 3.90 -9.40
C GLU A 19 5.66 4.75 -9.38
N GLU A 20 4.57 4.25 -9.94
CA GLU A 20 3.29 4.95 -9.94
C GLU A 20 2.70 5.06 -8.53
N LEU A 21 2.65 3.95 -7.79
CA LEU A 21 2.20 3.99 -6.40
C LEU A 21 3.09 4.90 -5.53
N ALA A 22 4.40 4.85 -5.73
CA ALA A 22 5.35 5.69 -5.02
C ALA A 22 5.08 7.18 -5.25
N ARG A 23 4.80 7.57 -6.50
CA ARG A 23 4.45 8.94 -6.86
C ARG A 23 3.15 9.39 -6.21
N GLU A 24 2.10 8.57 -6.22
CA GLU A 24 0.83 8.90 -5.56
C GLU A 24 0.99 9.08 -4.04
N LEU A 25 1.88 8.30 -3.42
CA LEU A 25 2.17 8.37 -1.99
C LEU A 25 3.32 9.31 -1.64
N GLY A 26 3.94 9.98 -2.62
CA GLY A 26 5.08 10.87 -2.40
C GLY A 26 6.26 10.20 -1.69
N VAL A 27 6.55 8.94 -2.01
CA VAL A 27 7.71 8.18 -1.50
C VAL A 27 8.57 7.71 -2.68
N SER A 28 9.70 7.05 -2.39
CA SER A 28 10.52 6.42 -3.44
C SER A 28 9.95 5.06 -3.85
N SER A 29 10.18 4.61 -5.09
CA SER A 29 9.85 3.24 -5.51
C SER A 29 10.59 2.19 -4.67
N GLN A 30 11.80 2.51 -4.18
CA GLN A 30 12.52 1.66 -3.23
C GLN A 30 11.76 1.51 -1.90
N THR A 31 11.09 2.55 -1.42
CA THR A 31 10.23 2.49 -0.22
C THR A 31 9.10 1.49 -0.44
N ILE A 32 8.40 1.57 -1.57
CA ILE A 32 7.34 0.61 -1.94
C ILE A 32 7.91 -0.81 -2.01
N SER A 33 9.03 -1.01 -2.69
CA SER A 33 9.70 -2.32 -2.78
C SER A 33 10.04 -2.90 -1.40
N ARG A 34 10.52 -2.09 -0.45
CA ARG A 34 10.80 -2.54 0.92
C ARG A 34 9.53 -2.96 1.68
N TRP A 35 8.42 -2.23 1.50
CA TRP A 35 7.11 -2.60 2.07
C TRP A 35 6.62 -3.93 1.48
N GLU A 36 6.68 -4.11 0.17
CA GLU A 36 6.26 -5.35 -0.50
C GLU A 36 7.11 -6.57 -0.14
N LEU A 37 8.38 -6.34 0.23
CA LEU A 37 9.29 -7.37 0.73
C LEU A 37 9.16 -7.61 2.25
N GLY A 38 8.34 -6.83 2.96
CA GLY A 38 8.18 -6.91 4.41
C GLY A 38 9.44 -6.52 5.18
N LYS A 39 10.35 -5.75 4.57
CA LYS A 39 11.59 -5.32 5.21
C LYS A 39 11.37 -4.18 6.20
N ASN A 40 10.34 -3.35 5.96
CA ASN A 40 9.93 -2.22 6.80
C ASN A 40 8.40 -2.15 6.86
N VAL A 41 7.87 -1.82 8.04
CA VAL A 41 6.47 -1.43 8.25
C VAL A 41 6.23 -0.04 7.62
N PRO A 42 5.15 0.18 6.85
CA PRO A 42 4.80 1.48 6.32
C PRO A 42 4.53 2.51 7.44
N THR A 43 5.24 3.62 7.40
CA THR A 43 4.95 4.81 8.21
C THR A 43 4.40 5.89 7.30
N PHE A 44 3.16 6.32 7.54
CA PHE A 44 2.51 7.36 6.76
C PHE A 44 2.42 8.68 7.54
N THR A 45 2.71 9.78 6.86
CA THR A 45 2.20 11.09 7.28
C THR A 45 0.68 11.15 7.07
N VAL A 46 -0.01 12.09 7.73
CA VAL A 46 -1.46 12.30 7.54
C VAL A 46 -1.81 12.53 6.06
N LYS A 47 -0.96 13.25 5.32
CA LYS A 47 -1.16 13.49 3.88
C LYS A 47 -1.13 12.16 3.10
N GLN A 48 -0.16 11.31 3.39
CA GLN A 48 -0.01 10.03 2.71
C GLN A 48 -1.13 9.07 3.10
N MET A 49 -1.56 9.09 4.36
CA MET A 49 -2.71 8.30 4.82
C MET A 49 -3.98 8.66 4.04
N LYS A 50 -4.24 9.97 3.84
CA LYS A 50 -5.37 10.45 3.04
C LYS A 50 -5.23 10.08 1.56
N ALA A 51 -4.03 10.14 0.99
CA ALA A 51 -3.79 9.69 -0.38
C ALA A 51 -4.04 8.20 -0.53
N PHE A 52 -3.55 7.41 0.42
CA PHE A 52 -3.73 5.96 0.44
C PHE A 52 -5.20 5.56 0.56
N GLU A 53 -5.98 6.18 1.45
CA GLU A 53 -7.42 5.91 1.57
C GLU A 53 -8.17 6.22 0.28
N LYS A 54 -7.81 7.29 -0.44
CA LYS A 54 -8.40 7.61 -1.74
C LYS A 54 -8.10 6.55 -2.80
N LEU A 55 -6.89 5.99 -2.80
CA LEU A 55 -6.52 4.90 -3.69
C LEU A 55 -7.32 3.63 -3.36
N LEU A 56 -7.46 3.29 -2.07
CA LEU A 56 -8.28 2.15 -1.66
C LEU A 56 -9.73 2.32 -2.10
N ALA A 57 -10.30 3.51 -1.89
CA ALA A 57 -11.67 3.81 -2.27
C ALA A 57 -11.91 3.67 -3.80
N SER A 58 -10.91 3.93 -4.64
CA SER A 58 -11.05 3.80 -6.10
C SER A 58 -11.23 2.35 -6.57
N ILE A 59 -10.86 1.37 -5.73
CA ILE A 59 -11.08 -0.07 -5.96
C ILE A 59 -12.11 -0.66 -4.99
N GLY A 60 -12.90 0.19 -4.32
CA GLY A 60 -13.97 -0.24 -3.41
C GLY A 60 -13.46 -0.85 -2.10
N ARG A 61 -12.26 -0.48 -1.65
CA ARG A 61 -11.68 -0.88 -0.36
C ARG A 61 -11.56 0.31 0.60
N SER A 62 -11.34 0.01 1.87
CA SER A 62 -10.97 0.97 2.92
C SER A 62 -9.75 0.48 3.70
N ILE A 63 -9.10 1.37 4.45
CA ILE A 63 -8.05 1.02 5.43
C ILE A 63 -8.50 -0.12 6.37
N ALA A 64 -9.77 -0.19 6.74
CA ALA A 64 -10.30 -1.24 7.61
C ALA A 64 -10.21 -2.66 7.02
N ASP A 65 -10.06 -2.78 5.69
CA ASP A 65 -9.89 -4.07 5.01
C ASP A 65 -8.44 -4.57 5.04
N LEU A 66 -7.51 -3.74 5.50
CA LEU A 66 -6.09 -4.05 5.51
C LEU A 66 -5.68 -4.84 6.76
N PRO A 67 -4.65 -5.69 6.65
CA PRO A 67 -4.06 -6.30 7.83
C PRO A 67 -3.48 -5.27 8.80
N ASP A 68 -3.65 -5.52 10.11
CA ASP A 68 -2.98 -4.74 11.16
C ASP A 68 -1.44 -4.90 11.15
N ASN A 69 -0.93 -5.94 10.47
CA ASN A 69 0.48 -6.29 10.41
C ASN A 69 1.18 -5.86 9.11
N LEU A 70 0.75 -4.74 8.53
CA LEU A 70 1.42 -4.07 7.41
C LEU A 70 2.90 -3.77 7.71
#